data_AF-A0A4Y2N1Z5-F1
#
_entry.id   AF-A0A4Y2N1Z5-F1
#
_cell.length_a   1.000
_cell.length_b   1.000
_cell.length_c   1.000
_cell.angle_alpha   90.00
_cell.angle_beta   90.00
_cell.angle_gamma   90.00
#
_symmetry.space_group_name_H-M   'P 1'
#
loop_
_entity.id
_entity.type
_entity.pdbx_description
1 polymer ?
#
loop_
_entity_poly.entity_id
_entity_poly.type
_entity_poly.pdbx_seq_one_letter_code
_entity_poly.pdbx_strand_id
1 'polypeptide(L)'
;MYLSCTQSVWRWLWDSKNGIPNDSRRQLMYYVQSILYAQFPACAKDANLNAIGYIGSCIPTYPLWNAHLMQMWNRRELGCLAFRNESVKGHNRNNFSEVTVRIFKDEVLPRVRAHNVITLIEFCSTTLEGYYIRRLQQFANSSNHGPRLFLEKMEKKALDSRNPINPEHVKNPM
;
A
#
# COMPACT_ATOMS: atom_id res chain seq x y z
N MET A 1 -0.42 0.54 -2.01
CA MET A 1 -0.52 -0.38 -3.15
C MET A 1 -1.90 -1.01 -3.29
N TYR A 2 -2.46 -1.71 -2.28
CA TYR A 2 -3.83 -2.22 -2.40
C TYR A 2 -4.85 -1.10 -2.56
N LEU A 3 -4.83 -0.09 -1.67
CA LEU A 3 -5.69 1.08 -1.81
C LEU A 3 -5.40 1.84 -3.11
N SER A 4 -4.14 2.05 -3.51
CA SER A 4 -3.88 2.72 -4.79
C SER A 4 -4.45 1.97 -6.01
N CYS A 5 -4.38 0.64 -6.03
CA CYS A 5 -4.98 -0.19 -7.08
C CYS A 5 -6.52 -0.15 -7.03
N THR A 6 -7.13 -0.35 -5.86
CA THR A 6 -8.60 -0.28 -5.73
C THR A 6 -9.14 1.12 -6.00
N GLN A 7 -8.43 2.19 -5.59
CA GLN A 7 -8.80 3.58 -5.88
C GLN A 7 -8.66 3.89 -7.38
N SER A 8 -7.64 3.37 -8.05
CA SER A 8 -7.50 3.50 -9.51
C SER A 8 -8.67 2.83 -10.24
N VAL A 9 -8.99 1.60 -9.87
CA VAL A 9 -10.13 0.85 -10.43
C VAL A 9 -11.45 1.55 -10.10
N TRP A 10 -11.60 2.09 -8.89
CA TRP A 10 -12.79 2.83 -8.50
C TRP A 10 -12.98 4.09 -9.34
N ARG A 11 -11.93 4.89 -9.54
CA ARG A 11 -11.98 6.05 -10.44
C ARG A 11 -12.34 5.64 -11.87
N TRP A 12 -11.77 4.54 -12.36
CA TRP A 12 -12.10 4.01 -13.67
C TRP A 12 -13.58 3.61 -13.78
N LEU A 13 -14.14 2.91 -12.79
CA LEU A 13 -15.56 2.52 -12.75
C LEU A 13 -16.52 3.73 -12.76
N TRP A 14 -16.10 4.85 -12.17
CA TRP A 14 -16.89 6.09 -12.10
C TRP A 14 -16.72 7.00 -13.32
N ASP A 15 -15.81 6.66 -14.23
CA ASP A 15 -15.56 7.47 -15.41
C ASP A 15 -16.64 7.20 -16.47
N SER A 16 -17.39 8.25 -16.83
CA SER A 16 -18.58 8.16 -17.70
C SER A 16 -18.29 7.51 -19.06
N LYS A 17 -17.11 7.73 -19.64
CA LYS A 17 -16.67 7.13 -20.92
C LYS A 17 -16.56 5.60 -20.88
N ASN A 18 -16.52 4.99 -19.69
CA ASN A 18 -16.47 3.54 -19.53
C ASN A 18 -17.86 2.89 -19.50
N GLY A 19 -18.94 3.67 -19.42
CA GLY A 19 -20.31 3.20 -19.59
C GLY A 19 -20.82 2.25 -18.50
N ILE A 20 -20.25 2.30 -17.28
CA ILE A 20 -20.65 1.41 -16.18
C ILE A 20 -21.79 2.04 -15.35
N PRO A 21 -22.96 1.41 -15.26
CA PRO A 21 -24.07 1.85 -14.41
C PRO A 21 -23.72 1.79 -12.92
N ASN A 22 -24.30 2.69 -12.13
CA ASN A 22 -24.04 2.80 -10.68
C ASN A 22 -24.21 1.45 -9.95
N ASP A 23 -25.26 0.70 -10.27
CA ASP A 23 -25.63 -0.54 -9.58
C ASP A 23 -24.62 -1.67 -9.82
N SER A 24 -23.92 -1.64 -10.95
CA SER A 24 -22.90 -2.64 -11.28
C SER A 24 -21.54 -2.35 -10.63
N ARG A 25 -21.23 -1.08 -10.32
CA ARG A 25 -19.89 -0.67 -9.84
C ARG A 25 -19.46 -1.37 -8.57
N ARG A 26 -20.37 -1.55 -7.61
CA ARG A 26 -20.06 -2.22 -6.33
C ARG A 26 -19.70 -3.69 -6.56
N GLN A 27 -20.46 -4.39 -7.41
CA GLN A 27 -20.19 -5.78 -7.74
C GLN A 27 -18.87 -5.94 -8.49
N LEU A 28 -18.58 -5.07 -9.46
CA LEU A 28 -17.32 -5.07 -10.21
C LEU A 28 -16.12 -4.78 -9.30
N MET A 29 -16.26 -3.86 -8.35
CA MET A 29 -15.23 -3.60 -7.34
C MET A 29 -15.01 -4.81 -6.44
N TYR A 30 -16.08 -5.48 -6.01
CA TYR A 30 -15.98 -6.69 -5.21
C TYR A 30 -15.13 -7.76 -5.90
N TYR A 31 -15.35 -8.00 -7.20
CA TYR A 31 -14.53 -8.93 -7.97
C TYR A 31 -13.04 -8.58 -7.92
N VAL A 32 -12.68 -7.31 -8.12
CA VAL A 32 -11.28 -6.87 -8.04
C VAL A 32 -10.71 -7.05 -6.65
N GLN A 33 -11.48 -6.79 -5.60
CA GLN A 33 -11.06 -7.03 -4.22
C GLN A 33 -10.80 -8.51 -3.96
N SER A 34 -11.68 -9.41 -4.41
CA SER A 34 -11.50 -10.86 -4.29
C SER A 34 -10.21 -11.34 -4.96
N ILE A 35 -9.88 -10.79 -6.13
CA ILE A 35 -8.62 -11.07 -6.84
C ILE A 35 -7.41 -10.53 -6.07
N LEU A 36 -7.45 -9.28 -5.63
CA LEU A 36 -6.32 -8.59 -5.01
C LEU A 36 -5.96 -9.16 -3.63
N TYR A 37 -6.98 -9.55 -2.85
CA TYR A 37 -6.82 -10.04 -1.48
C TYR A 37 -6.74 -11.56 -1.36
N ALA A 38 -6.82 -12.29 -2.46
CA ALA A 38 -6.59 -13.73 -2.46
C ALA A 38 -5.21 -14.06 -1.87
N GLN A 39 -5.19 -15.01 -0.92
CA GLN A 39 -3.97 -15.39 -0.19
C GLN A 39 -3.05 -16.29 -1.02
N PHE A 40 -3.63 -17.10 -1.91
CA PHE A 40 -2.90 -18.08 -2.71
C PHE A 40 -3.06 -17.80 -4.21
N PRO A 41 -2.02 -18.07 -5.04
CA PRO A 41 -2.08 -17.86 -6.49
C PRO A 41 -3.22 -18.60 -7.18
N ALA A 42 -3.57 -19.80 -6.70
CA ALA A 42 -4.71 -20.57 -7.22
C ALA A 42 -6.02 -19.82 -6.99
N CYS A 43 -6.30 -19.43 -5.74
CA CYS A 43 -7.51 -18.66 -5.41
C CYS A 43 -7.61 -17.34 -6.18
N ALA A 44 -6.48 -16.67 -6.43
CA ALA A 44 -6.47 -15.43 -7.21
C ALA A 44 -6.83 -15.68 -8.69
N LYS A 45 -6.35 -16.79 -9.27
CA LYS A 45 -6.71 -17.21 -10.63
C LYS A 45 -8.19 -17.55 -10.72
N ASP A 46 -8.71 -18.31 -9.76
CA ASP A 46 -10.13 -18.70 -9.72
C ASP A 46 -11.02 -17.46 -9.56
N ALA A 47 -10.66 -16.53 -8.67
CA ALA A 47 -11.36 -15.26 -8.52
C ALA A 47 -11.36 -14.44 -9.82
N ASN A 48 -10.26 -14.45 -10.58
CA ASN A 48 -10.17 -13.76 -11.86
C ASN A 48 -11.05 -14.41 -12.94
N LEU A 49 -11.07 -15.75 -12.99
CA LEU A 49 -11.98 -16.49 -13.88
C LEU A 49 -13.45 -16.21 -13.54
N ASN A 50 -13.79 -16.20 -12.25
CA ASN A 50 -15.13 -15.85 -11.77
C ASN A 50 -15.52 -14.42 -12.13
N ALA A 51 -14.57 -13.48 -12.05
CA ALA A 51 -14.79 -12.08 -12.41
C ALA A 51 -15.01 -11.87 -13.92
N ILE A 52 -14.26 -12.58 -14.76
CA ILE A 52 -14.42 -12.55 -16.24
C ILE A 52 -15.72 -13.24 -16.67
N GLY A 53 -16.05 -14.37 -16.02
CA GLY A 53 -17.25 -15.14 -16.28
C GLY A 53 -18.50 -14.60 -15.60
N TYR A 54 -18.39 -13.54 -14.80
CA TYR A 54 -19.49 -12.96 -14.01
C TYR A 54 -20.22 -14.00 -13.15
N ILE A 55 -19.49 -15.03 -12.72
CA ILE A 55 -20.05 -16.18 -12.01
C ILE A 55 -20.69 -15.70 -10.70
N GLY A 56 -21.93 -16.12 -10.46
CA GLY A 56 -22.69 -15.76 -9.25
C GLY A 56 -23.19 -14.31 -9.23
N SER A 57 -23.18 -13.59 -10.36
CA SER A 57 -23.78 -12.25 -10.45
C SER A 57 -24.95 -12.19 -11.42
N CYS A 58 -25.81 -11.19 -11.20
CA CYS A 58 -26.94 -10.86 -12.06
C CYS A 58 -26.68 -9.60 -12.91
N ILE A 59 -25.42 -9.18 -13.04
CA ILE A 59 -25.05 -7.98 -13.80
C ILE A 59 -24.75 -8.36 -15.26
N PRO A 60 -25.02 -7.47 -16.24
CA PRO A 60 -24.67 -7.73 -17.63
C PRO A 60 -23.16 -7.69 -17.82
N THR A 61 -22.70 -8.21 -18.96
CA THR A 61 -21.29 -8.19 -19.33
C THR A 61 -20.88 -6.84 -19.91
N TYR A 62 -19.68 -6.39 -19.55
CA TYR A 62 -19.13 -5.11 -19.99
C TYR A 62 -17.79 -5.33 -20.71
N PRO A 63 -17.72 -5.16 -22.04
CA PRO A 63 -16.50 -5.43 -22.80
C PRO A 63 -15.30 -4.57 -22.37
N LEU A 64 -15.52 -3.28 -22.13
CA LEU A 64 -14.48 -2.35 -21.65
C LEU A 64 -13.96 -2.74 -20.27
N TRP A 65 -14.84 -3.24 -19.39
CA TRP A 65 -14.44 -3.75 -18.09
C TRP A 65 -13.59 -5.00 -18.23
N ASN A 66 -13.98 -5.95 -19.07
CA ASN A 66 -13.22 -7.19 -19.27
C ASN A 66 -11.80 -6.88 -19.79
N ALA A 67 -11.68 -5.94 -20.73
CA ALA A 67 -10.38 -5.48 -21.20
C ALA A 67 -9.55 -4.82 -20.09
N HIS A 68 -10.17 -3.97 -19.28
CA HIS A 68 -9.51 -3.32 -18.14
C HIS A 68 -9.05 -4.33 -17.08
N LEU A 69 -9.90 -5.30 -16.75
CA LEU A 69 -9.62 -6.36 -15.79
C LEU A 69 -8.46 -7.25 -16.27
N MET A 70 -8.43 -7.60 -17.55
CA MET A 70 -7.31 -8.35 -18.15
C MET A 70 -5.99 -7.58 -18.09
N GLN A 71 -6.02 -6.26 -18.37
CA GLN A 71 -4.85 -5.40 -18.26
C GLN A 71 -4.32 -5.36 -16.81
N MET A 72 -5.24 -5.26 -15.83
CA MET A 72 -4.88 -5.30 -14.41
C MET A 72 -4.29 -6.66 -14.03
N TRP A 73 -4.89 -7.76 -14.49
CA TRP A 73 -4.44 -9.14 -14.23
C TRP A 73 -3.05 -9.43 -14.81
N ASN A 74 -2.71 -8.85 -15.96
CA ASN A 74 -1.36 -8.93 -16.53
C ASN A 74 -0.30 -8.33 -15.60
N ARG A 75 -0.69 -7.40 -14.71
CA ARG A 75 0.16 -6.76 -13.70
C ARG A 75 -0.09 -7.28 -12.28
N ARG A 76 -0.68 -8.47 -12.14
CA ARG A 76 -1.07 -9.06 -10.84
C ARG A 76 0.07 -9.16 -9.83
N GLU A 77 1.31 -9.35 -10.27
CA GLU A 77 2.49 -9.43 -9.39
C GLU A 77 2.75 -8.14 -8.61
N LEU A 78 2.32 -7.00 -9.17
CA LEU A 78 2.41 -5.70 -8.53
C LEU A 78 1.29 -5.53 -7.48
N GLY A 79 0.06 -5.92 -7.84
CA GLY A 79 -1.13 -5.61 -7.04
C GLY A 79 -1.51 -6.67 -6.01
N CYS A 80 -1.57 -7.93 -6.42
CA CYS A 80 -2.23 -9.02 -5.72
C CYS A 80 -1.38 -9.59 -4.57
N LEU A 81 -2.03 -9.90 -3.43
CA LEU A 81 -1.39 -10.47 -2.25
C LEU A 81 -0.74 -11.83 -2.52
N ALA A 82 -1.46 -12.71 -3.21
CA ALA A 82 -1.00 -14.05 -3.58
C ALA A 82 0.34 -14.10 -4.33
N PHE A 83 0.69 -13.07 -5.08
CA PHE A 83 1.88 -13.05 -5.95
C PHE A 83 3.03 -12.22 -5.37
N ARG A 84 2.93 -11.77 -4.11
CA ARG A 84 4.00 -10.99 -3.46
C ARG A 84 5.06 -11.88 -2.84
N ASN A 85 6.32 -11.59 -3.18
CA ASN A 85 7.48 -12.18 -2.55
C ASN A 85 7.83 -11.47 -1.22
N GLU A 86 8.68 -12.07 -0.37
CA GLU A 86 9.08 -11.56 0.95
C GLU A 86 9.72 -10.16 0.89
N SER A 87 10.37 -9.81 -0.21
CA SER A 87 10.86 -8.45 -0.51
C SER A 87 9.73 -7.38 -0.54
N VAL A 88 8.48 -7.79 -0.72
CA VAL A 88 7.29 -6.93 -0.86
C VAL A 88 6.31 -7.10 0.32
N LYS A 89 6.43 -8.15 1.13
CA LYS A 89 5.50 -8.48 2.24
C LYS A 89 5.60 -7.56 3.46
N GLY A 90 6.74 -6.91 3.71
CA GLY A 90 6.98 -6.20 4.97
C GLY A 90 6.40 -4.79 5.07
N HIS A 91 6.07 -4.15 3.95
CA HIS A 91 5.59 -2.77 3.98
C HIS A 91 4.17 -2.71 3.46
N ASN A 92 3.25 -2.37 4.35
CA ASN A 92 1.97 -1.78 4.02
C ASN A 92 2.26 -0.40 3.40
N ARG A 93 2.87 -0.38 2.21
CA ARG A 93 3.48 0.77 1.52
C ARG A 93 2.47 1.90 1.36
N ASN A 94 1.19 1.54 1.33
CA ASN A 94 0.07 2.45 1.33
C ASN A 94 -0.08 3.26 2.62
N ASN A 95 -0.03 2.59 3.78
CA ASN A 95 -0.11 3.25 5.07
C ASN A 95 1.08 4.21 5.23
N PHE A 96 2.28 3.79 4.84
CA PHE A 96 3.45 4.66 4.89
C PHE A 96 3.33 5.87 3.95
N SER A 97 2.92 5.67 2.69
CA SER A 97 2.75 6.78 1.75
C SER A 97 1.63 7.74 2.17
N GLU A 98 0.50 7.22 2.66
CA GLU A 98 -0.63 8.04 3.12
C GLU A 98 -0.28 8.80 4.40
N VAL A 99 0.35 8.14 5.38
CA VAL A 99 0.83 8.79 6.60
C VAL A 99 1.89 9.83 6.28
N THR A 100 2.81 9.55 5.36
CA THR A 100 3.84 10.51 4.93
C THR A 100 3.21 11.74 4.28
N VAL A 101 2.28 11.55 3.32
CA VAL A 101 1.57 12.66 2.68
C VAL A 101 0.76 13.46 3.71
N ARG A 102 0.11 12.79 4.66
CA ARG A 102 -0.67 13.44 5.73
C ARG A 102 0.21 14.28 6.63
N ILE A 103 1.32 13.74 7.14
CA ILE A 103 2.30 14.49 7.95
C ILE A 103 2.83 15.68 7.14
N PHE A 104 3.19 15.46 5.88
CA PHE A 104 3.71 16.53 5.05
C PHE A 104 2.69 17.66 4.88
N LYS A 105 1.45 17.32 4.52
CA LYS A 105 0.38 18.27 4.30
C LYS A 105 -0.10 18.98 5.57
N ASP A 106 -0.26 18.25 6.68
CA ASP A 106 -0.96 18.74 7.86
C ASP A 106 0.01 19.29 8.92
N GLU A 107 1.25 18.77 8.98
CA GLU A 107 2.24 19.19 9.97
C GLU A 107 3.36 20.07 9.39
N VAL A 108 3.85 19.73 8.18
CA VAL A 108 5.00 20.44 7.61
C VAL A 108 4.55 21.71 6.92
N LEU A 109 3.73 21.61 5.86
CA LEU A 109 3.35 22.76 5.01
C LEU A 109 2.74 23.96 5.78
N PRO A 110 1.86 23.76 6.79
CA PRO A 110 1.30 24.88 7.55
C PRO A 110 2.35 25.62 8.38
N ARG A 111 3.38 24.92 8.86
CA ARG A 111 4.46 25.50 9.68
C ARG A 111 5.47 26.27 8.83
N VAL A 112 5.73 25.82 7.60
CA VAL A 112 6.66 26.52 6.69
C VAL A 112 6.00 27.64 5.89
N ARG A 113 4.68 27.83 6.03
CA ARG A 113 3.90 28.84 5.29
C ARG A 113 4.07 28.74 3.77
N ALA A 114 4.30 27.54 3.25
CA ALA A 114 4.40 27.28 1.81
C ALA A 114 2.99 27.26 1.20
N HIS A 115 2.43 28.44 0.98
CA HIS A 115 1.03 28.62 0.55
C HIS A 115 0.85 28.70 -0.97
N ASN A 116 1.94 28.77 -1.75
CA ASN A 116 1.89 28.80 -3.21
C ASN A 116 2.83 27.76 -3.83
N VAL A 117 2.56 27.38 -5.09
CA VAL A 117 3.28 26.30 -5.78
C VAL A 117 4.78 26.60 -5.93
N ILE A 118 5.16 27.86 -6.13
CA ILE A 118 6.56 28.27 -6.29
C ILE A 118 7.33 28.02 -4.98
N THR A 119 6.80 28.52 -3.85
CA THR A 119 7.39 28.31 -2.51
C THR A 119 7.43 26.84 -2.11
N LEU A 120 6.45 26.04 -2.56
CA LEU A 120 6.44 24.61 -2.32
C LEU A 120 7.57 23.90 -3.07
N ILE A 121 7.78 24.25 -4.35
CA ILE A 121 8.87 23.70 -5.16
C ILE A 121 10.22 24.10 -4.55
N GLU A 122 10.40 25.37 -4.23
CA GLU A 122 11.62 25.87 -3.59
C GLU A 122 11.90 25.16 -2.26
N PHE A 123 10.88 24.99 -1.42
CA PHE A 123 10.99 24.26 -0.16
C PHE A 123 11.43 22.80 -0.36
N CYS A 124 10.77 22.08 -1.27
CA CYS A 124 11.08 20.67 -1.56
C CYS A 124 12.49 20.50 -2.13
N SER A 125 12.93 21.40 -3.01
CA SER A 125 14.21 21.30 -3.71
C SER A 125 15.40 21.86 -2.92
N THR A 126 15.20 22.67 -1.89
CA THR A 126 16.32 23.27 -1.13
C THR A 126 16.27 22.90 0.34
N THR A 127 15.22 23.32 1.02
CA THR A 127 15.12 23.25 2.48
C THR A 127 14.93 21.81 2.95
N LEU A 128 14.04 21.07 2.28
CA LEU A 128 13.75 19.68 2.60
C LEU A 128 14.95 18.78 2.26
N GLU A 129 15.56 18.97 1.09
CA GLU A 129 16.75 18.23 0.67
C GLU A 129 17.92 18.48 1.64
N GLY A 130 18.23 19.75 1.93
CA GLY A 130 19.30 20.11 2.87
C GLY A 130 19.07 19.57 4.28
N TYR A 131 17.81 19.53 4.75
CA TYR A 131 17.44 18.92 6.02
C TYR A 131 17.74 17.41 6.04
N TYR A 132 17.33 16.67 5.00
CA TYR A 132 17.58 15.23 4.92
C TYR A 132 19.08 14.91 4.80
N ILE A 133 19.83 15.67 4.00
CA ILE A 133 21.29 15.53 3.88
C ILE A 133 21.95 15.68 5.26
N ARG A 134 21.66 16.77 5.99
CA ARG A 134 22.22 17.00 7.32
C ARG A 134 21.84 15.88 8.30
N ARG A 135 20.60 15.41 8.26
CA ARG A 135 20.13 14.35 9.16
C ARG A 135 20.81 13.01 8.88
N LEU A 136 21.02 12.67 7.61
CA LEU A 136 21.76 11.47 7.21
C LEU A 136 23.24 11.57 7.61
N GLN A 137 23.86 12.74 7.44
CA GLN A 137 25.24 12.99 7.88
C GLN A 137 25.39 12.88 9.41
N GLN A 138 24.48 13.48 10.18
CA GLN A 138 24.46 13.36 11.65
C GLN A 138 24.30 11.91 12.12
N PHE A 139 23.50 11.13 11.39
CA PHE A 139 23.34 9.71 11.65
C PHE A 139 24.63 8.93 11.35
N ALA A 140 25.23 9.14 10.17
CA ALA A 140 26.48 8.50 9.77
C ALA A 140 27.64 8.81 10.73
N ASN A 141 27.76 10.06 11.16
CA ASN A 141 28.79 10.52 12.07
C ASN A 141 28.54 10.13 13.54
N SER A 142 27.52 9.31 13.82
CA SER A 142 27.12 8.87 15.17
C SER A 142 26.86 10.01 16.16
N SER A 143 26.69 11.24 15.66
CA SER A 143 26.51 12.44 16.48
C SER A 143 25.09 12.55 17.05
N ASN A 144 24.19 11.64 16.67
CA ASN A 144 22.83 11.55 17.16
C ASN A 144 22.50 10.10 17.55
N HIS A 145 22.51 9.81 18.85
CA HIS A 145 22.26 8.46 19.38
C HIS A 145 20.78 8.03 19.25
N GLY A 146 19.84 8.97 19.14
CA GLY A 146 18.40 8.66 19.17
C GLY A 146 17.94 7.72 18.05
N PRO A 147 18.17 8.04 16.76
CA PRO A 147 17.79 7.17 15.65
C PRO A 147 18.51 5.82 15.67
N ARG A 148 19.77 5.79 16.13
CA ARG A 148 20.55 4.56 16.25
C ARG A 148 19.99 3.62 17.32
N LEU A 149 19.73 4.15 18.52
CA LEU A 149 19.06 3.42 19.61
C LEU A 149 17.66 2.93 19.19
N PHE A 150 16.94 3.72 18.38
CA PHE A 150 15.65 3.30 17.84
C PHE A 150 15.80 2.12 16.87
N LEU A 151 16.76 2.16 15.95
CA LEU A 151 17.06 1.05 15.03
C LEU A 151 17.48 -0.21 15.78
N GLU A 152 18.36 -0.10 16.77
CA GLU A 152 18.80 -1.21 17.62
C GLU A 152 17.61 -1.83 18.38
N LYS A 153 16.68 -1.01 18.89
CA LYS A 153 15.43 -1.51 19.50
C LYS A 153 14.55 -2.25 18.50
N MET A 154 14.42 -1.76 17.27
CA MET A 154 13.64 -2.44 16.24
C MET A 154 14.30 -3.75 15.81
N GLU A 155 15.63 -3.76 15.68
CA GLU A 155 16.41 -4.96 15.34
C GLU A 155 16.23 -6.04 16.40
N LYS A 156 16.36 -5.67 17.68
CA LYS A 156 16.09 -6.58 18.80
C LYS A 156 14.67 -7.15 18.75
N LYS A 157 13.66 -6.29 18.56
CA LYS A 157 12.27 -6.73 18.43
C LYS A 157 12.04 -7.66 17.23
N ALA A 158 12.74 -7.44 16.13
CA ALA A 158 12.66 -8.29 14.94
C ALA A 158 13.31 -9.66 15.18
N LEU A 159 14.45 -9.70 15.86
CA LEU A 159 15.11 -10.94 16.30
C LEU A 159 14.23 -11.74 17.26
N ASP A 160 13.64 -11.08 18.26
CA ASP A 160 12.71 -11.71 19.21
C ASP A 160 11.49 -12.30 18.51
N SER A 161 10.96 -11.63 17.48
CA SER A 161 9.82 -12.15 16.69
C SER A 161 10.14 -13.34 15.79
N ARG A 162 11.42 -13.60 15.50
CA ARG A 162 11.87 -14.75 14.69
C ARG A 162 12.17 -16.00 15.54
N ASN A 163 12.25 -15.87 16.88
CA ASN A 163 12.47 -16.98 17.80
C ASN A 163 11.17 -17.28 18.58
N PRO A 164 10.33 -18.23 18.13
CA PRO A 164 9.06 -18.52 18.78
C PRO A 164 9.19 -19.36 20.06
N ILE A 165 10.40 -19.58 20.60
CA ILE A 165 10.61 -20.33 21.84
C ILE A 165 11.35 -19.43 22.83
N ASN A 166 10.59 -18.67 23.62
CA ASN A 166 11.05 -18.24 24.94
C ASN A 166 10.27 -19.06 25.99
N PRO A 167 10.90 -20.01 26.71
CA PRO A 167 10.23 -20.95 27.60
C PRO A 167 9.75 -20.38 28.95
N GLU A 168 9.74 -19.07 29.18
CA GLU A 168 9.45 -18.52 30.51
C GLU A 168 7.97 -18.34 30.90
N HIS A 169 7.01 -18.87 30.12
CA HIS A 169 5.58 -18.84 30.48
C HIS A 169 4.93 -20.22 30.65
N VAL A 170 5.71 -21.23 31.05
CA VAL A 170 5.17 -22.40 31.76
C VAL A 170 5.50 -22.26 33.23
N LYS A 171 4.78 -21.39 33.95
CA LYS A 171 4.69 -21.49 35.41
C LYS A 171 3.72 -22.62 35.73
N ASN A 172 4.25 -23.61 36.44
CA ASN A 172 3.61 -24.86 36.90
C ASN A 172 2.15 -24.68 37.35
N PRO A 173 1.24 -25.60 36.98
CA PRO A 173 0.02 -25.82 37.73
C PRO A 173 0.39 -26.51 39.06
N MET A 174 -0.03 -25.91 40.18
CA MET A 174 -0.35 -26.65 41.40
C MET A 174 -1.74 -27.25 41.24
#